data_AF-A0A3N5TAV0-F1
#
_entry.id   AF-A0A3N5TAV0-F1
#
_cell.length_a   1.000
_cell.length_b   1.000
_cell.length_c   1.000
_cell.angle_alpha   90.00
_cell.angle_beta   90.00
_cell.angle_gamma   90.00
#
_symmetry.space_group_name_H-M   'P 1'
#
loop_
_entity.id
_entity.type
_entity.pdbx_description
1 polymer ?
#
loop_
_entity_poly.entity_id
_entity_poly.type
_entity_poly.pdbx_seq_one_letter_code
_entity_poly.pdbx_strand_id
1 'polypeptide(L)'
;MDFTITATHNSIARVLTPLNDTFVFTDEPTEGRIDLRRRLETRLILVQADYDWLYAIETGANRCLPITVAFVRGSYAWSGRLNMSNLDFDLDDCRVEVEVLPNDAEDCLKNVFEAKINIITGAFQNVRAYEGDIEYSTYNLNDEVLTVNANGEPIGYVIPDDPTDGNWRFLSAQATSVNGGATWTGAITWARQRRITTCVGGNPVAPSVLLWTLRQNNCSTLGTATYTKHVPRIFNVLPYILNATTYQKQHAIPGANFISTTLGGGRLIIPIVKTAVEACGLTFRSDFFNINPVGDAPSNTVYNTNAPQYRSLVVFQKSYIRFPISQLPAENGMTSVQEILDNLRAMMRIIWFIDNSGNFRLEHESFYSTTNGFNIVTTADFIERPNRAYSRISDDYPRFQRFSFAEHFNQEDYIGQDISYSTACARGIEKINADVTTNLGPILVDRNITGDEGFIWVACIQIGSFLRIPTRRG
;
A
#
# COMPACT_ATOMS: atom_id res chain seq x y z
N MET A 1 23.64 9.26 39.73
CA MET A 1 23.98 8.33 38.61
C MET A 1 24.41 9.24 37.49
N ASP A 2 25.71 9.33 37.23
CA ASP A 2 26.23 10.58 36.66
C ASP A 2 26.34 10.46 35.14
N PHE A 3 25.39 11.10 34.45
CA PHE A 3 25.49 11.34 33.03
C PHE A 3 26.39 12.56 32.79
N THR A 4 27.25 12.50 31.78
CA THR A 4 27.82 13.72 31.21
C THR A 4 26.81 14.27 30.22
N ILE A 5 26.31 15.48 30.48
CA ILE A 5 25.34 16.16 29.63
C ILE A 5 26.08 17.29 28.91
N THR A 6 26.17 17.21 27.59
CA THR A 6 26.84 18.23 26.78
C THR A 6 25.83 18.90 25.86
N ALA A 7 25.63 20.20 26.01
CA ALA A 7 24.85 21.00 25.06
C ALA A 7 25.78 21.68 24.05
N THR A 8 25.38 21.72 22.78
CA THR A 8 26.13 22.38 21.70
C THR A 8 25.25 23.41 21.02
N HIS A 9 25.70 24.66 20.99
CA HIS A 9 25.06 25.77 20.27
C HIS A 9 26.09 26.49 19.41
N ASN A 10 25.78 26.70 18.13
CA ASN A 10 26.68 27.39 17.20
C ASN A 10 28.12 26.84 17.22
N SER A 11 28.26 25.51 17.20
CA SER A 11 29.53 24.76 17.29
C SER A 11 30.30 24.90 18.61
N ILE A 12 29.73 25.56 19.62
CA ILE A 12 30.31 25.69 20.96
C ILE A 12 29.66 24.65 21.86
N ALA A 13 30.45 23.68 22.34
CA ALA A 13 30.02 22.68 23.29
C ALA A 13 30.22 23.17 24.74
N ARG A 14 29.25 22.88 25.60
CA ARG A 14 29.23 23.19 27.02
C ARG A 14 28.73 21.98 27.80
N VAL A 15 29.43 21.62 28.87
CA VAL A 15 28.92 20.61 29.82
C VAL A 15 27.88 21.29 30.71
N LEU A 16 26.67 20.72 30.73
CA LEU A 16 25.58 21.15 31.60
C LEU A 16 25.64 20.44 32.95
N THR A 17 25.25 21.15 33.99
CA THR A 17 25.19 20.71 35.39
C THR A 17 23.79 20.92 35.95
N PRO A 18 22.79 20.15 35.47
CA PRO A 18 21.43 20.28 35.99
C PRO A 18 21.34 19.90 37.47
N LEU A 19 20.41 20.57 38.18
CA LEU A 19 20.08 20.27 39.57
C LEU A 19 19.35 18.93 39.76
N ASN A 20 18.94 18.26 38.67
CA ASN A 20 18.24 16.98 38.74
C ASN A 20 19.16 15.87 39.27
N ASP A 21 18.71 15.14 40.29
CA ASP A 21 19.44 13.99 40.84
C ASP A 21 19.25 12.69 40.02
N THR A 22 18.18 12.64 39.22
CA THR A 22 17.78 11.46 38.44
C THR A 22 17.20 11.85 37.09
N PHE A 23 17.48 11.04 36.06
CA PHE A 23 16.92 11.19 34.72
C PHE A 23 16.08 9.97 34.36
N VAL A 24 14.82 10.21 34.04
CA VAL A 24 13.84 9.19 33.67
C VAL A 24 13.68 9.21 32.16
N PHE A 25 14.02 8.08 31.53
CA PHE A 25 13.75 7.83 30.12
C PHE A 25 12.57 6.87 29.99
N THR A 26 11.66 7.19 29.09
CA THR A 26 10.50 6.37 28.72
C THR A 26 10.66 5.89 27.30
N ASP A 27 10.15 4.69 27.03
CA ASP A 27 10.07 4.11 25.69
C ASP A 27 8.58 4.16 25.29
N GLU A 28 8.20 5.10 24.44
CA GLU A 28 6.82 5.33 24.05
C GLU A 28 6.49 4.64 22.71
N PRO A 29 5.35 3.93 22.60
CA PRO A 29 4.87 3.47 21.31
C PRO A 29 4.50 4.67 20.45
N THR A 30 4.86 4.63 19.19
CA THR A 30 4.42 5.62 18.20
C THR A 30 3.38 4.96 17.29
N GLU A 31 2.27 5.64 17.05
CA GLU A 31 1.22 5.12 16.16
C GLU A 31 1.79 4.82 14.77
N GLY A 32 1.48 3.63 14.23
CA GLY A 32 2.00 3.19 12.93
C GLY A 32 3.33 2.44 12.97
N ARG A 33 3.92 2.25 14.15
CA ARG A 33 5.22 1.59 14.34
C ARG A 33 5.17 0.46 15.35
N ILE A 34 6.20 -0.38 15.34
CA ILE A 34 6.42 -1.44 16.34
C ILE A 34 7.56 -1.08 17.31
N ASP A 35 8.54 -0.30 16.87
CA ASP A 35 9.62 0.16 17.72
C ASP A 35 9.15 1.27 18.68
N LEU A 36 9.74 1.27 19.87
CA LEU A 36 9.48 2.29 20.89
C LEU A 36 10.48 3.42 20.72
N ARG A 37 9.98 4.66 20.79
CA ARG A 37 10.84 5.84 20.78
C ARG A 37 11.25 6.19 22.19
N ARG A 38 12.56 6.28 22.44
CA ARG A 38 13.08 6.69 23.74
C ARG A 38 13.04 8.21 23.92
N ARG A 39 12.37 8.68 24.96
CA ARG A 39 12.26 10.10 25.32
C ARG A 39 12.79 10.34 26.73
N LEU A 40 13.25 11.57 26.99
CA LEU A 40 13.59 12.02 28.33
C LEU A 40 12.37 12.72 28.93
N GLU A 41 11.73 12.11 29.92
CA GLU A 41 10.60 12.72 30.65
C GLU A 41 11.05 13.81 31.61
N THR A 42 12.28 13.69 32.10
CA THR A 42 12.82 14.62 33.09
C THR A 42 13.17 15.94 32.42
N ARG A 43 12.44 17.00 32.78
CA ARG A 43 12.86 18.37 32.49
C ARG A 43 14.15 18.70 33.22
N LEU A 44 15.11 19.28 32.50
CA LEU A 44 16.36 19.73 33.10
C LEU A 44 16.14 21.04 33.84
N ILE A 45 16.60 21.11 35.08
CA ILE A 45 16.60 22.32 35.89
C ILE A 45 18.02 22.87 35.87
N LEU A 46 18.24 23.96 35.15
CA LEU A 46 19.55 24.59 35.01
C LEU A 46 19.57 25.92 35.79
N VAL A 47 20.67 26.18 36.47
CA VAL A 47 20.86 27.37 37.32
C VAL A 47 22.25 27.98 37.10
N GLN A 48 22.47 29.15 37.68
CA GLN A 48 23.78 29.82 37.70
C GLN A 48 24.37 29.93 36.29
N ALA A 49 25.59 29.43 36.07
CA ALA A 49 26.31 29.59 34.82
C ALA A 49 25.60 28.95 33.62
N ASP A 50 24.80 27.89 33.82
CA ASP A 50 24.05 27.24 32.75
C ASP A 50 22.79 28.02 32.38
N TYR A 51 22.13 28.62 33.38
CA TYR A 51 21.06 29.59 33.18
C TYR A 51 21.58 30.81 32.41
N ASP A 52 22.67 31.42 32.86
CA ASP A 52 23.26 32.62 32.23
C ASP A 52 23.60 32.36 30.76
N TRP A 53 24.11 31.16 30.46
CA TRP A 53 24.43 30.74 29.11
C TRP A 53 23.19 30.64 28.21
N LEU A 54 22.13 29.98 28.67
CA LEU A 54 20.87 29.88 27.91
C LEU A 54 20.17 31.23 27.79
N TYR A 55 20.20 32.06 28.83
CA TYR A 55 19.61 33.39 28.80
C TYR A 55 20.35 34.33 27.82
N ALA A 56 21.68 34.21 27.73
CA ALA A 56 22.47 34.93 26.73
C ALA A 56 22.13 34.49 25.28
N ILE A 57 21.78 33.21 25.08
CA ILE A 57 21.30 32.72 23.79
C ILE A 57 19.91 33.27 23.48
N GLU A 58 18.99 33.21 24.43
CA GLU A 58 17.60 33.67 24.27
C GLU A 58 17.51 35.17 23.97
N THR A 59 18.36 35.98 24.61
CA THR A 59 18.46 37.43 24.36
C THR A 59 19.35 37.79 23.17
N GLY A 60 20.02 36.80 22.57
CA GLY A 60 21.00 36.98 21.50
C GLY A 60 20.42 36.87 20.08
N ALA A 61 21.25 37.20 19.09
CA ALA A 61 20.89 37.12 17.67
C ALA A 61 20.69 35.67 17.16
N ASN A 62 21.26 34.68 17.87
CA ASN A 62 21.26 33.27 17.47
C ASN A 62 20.20 32.42 18.19
N ARG A 63 19.18 33.06 18.81
CA ARG A 63 18.12 32.36 19.56
C ARG A 63 17.32 31.33 18.75
N CYS A 64 17.30 31.47 17.42
CA CYS A 64 16.60 30.55 16.52
C CYS A 64 17.42 29.32 16.12
N LEU A 65 18.72 29.26 16.46
CA LEU A 65 19.54 28.10 16.15
C LEU A 65 19.25 26.98 17.16
N PRO A 66 19.09 25.73 16.71
CA PRO A 66 18.83 24.61 17.60
C PRO A 66 20.03 24.35 18.51
N ILE A 67 19.77 23.92 19.73
CA ILE A 67 20.79 23.46 20.67
C ILE A 67 20.68 21.94 20.74
N THR A 68 21.76 21.23 20.39
CA THR A 68 21.80 19.78 20.53
C THR A 68 22.31 19.41 21.91
N VAL A 69 21.77 18.32 22.48
CA VAL A 69 22.16 17.84 23.81
C VAL A 69 22.55 16.37 23.70
N ALA A 70 23.68 16.00 24.28
CA ALA A 70 24.14 14.61 24.36
C ALA A 70 24.19 14.17 25.83
N PHE A 71 23.54 13.04 26.13
CA PHE A 71 23.62 12.35 27.41
C PHE A 71 24.53 11.13 27.23
N VAL A 72 25.66 11.10 27.94
CA VAL A 72 26.63 9.99 27.84
C VAL A 72 26.86 9.38 29.21
N ARG A 73 26.77 8.04 29.28
CA ARG A 73 27.10 7.25 30.47
C ARG A 73 27.71 5.91 30.07
N GLY A 74 29.03 5.79 30.20
CA GLY A 74 29.73 4.59 29.75
C GLY A 74 29.54 4.36 28.25
N SER A 75 28.97 3.21 27.86
CA SER A 75 28.59 2.89 26.49
C SER A 75 27.21 3.43 26.08
N TYR A 76 26.41 3.92 27.03
CA TYR A 76 25.10 4.48 26.74
C TYR A 76 25.23 5.92 26.24
N ALA A 77 24.61 6.21 25.10
CA ALA A 77 24.51 7.54 24.54
C ALA A 77 23.07 7.81 24.08
N TRP A 78 22.57 9.01 24.36
CA TRP A 78 21.29 9.50 23.85
C TRP A 78 21.44 10.95 23.41
N SER A 79 20.82 11.30 22.27
CA SER A 79 20.85 12.66 21.72
C SER A 79 19.47 13.30 21.73
N GLY A 80 19.44 14.54 22.19
CA GLY A 80 18.28 15.39 22.21
C GLY A 80 18.56 16.74 21.57
N ARG A 81 17.52 17.57 21.53
CA ARG A 81 17.60 18.98 21.16
C ARG A 81 16.66 19.79 22.04
N LEU A 82 16.99 21.05 22.21
CA LEU A 82 16.14 22.04 22.85
C LEU A 82 16.05 23.27 21.94
N ASN A 83 14.86 23.86 21.90
CA ASN A 83 14.55 25.09 21.19
C ASN A 83 14.14 26.12 22.22
N MET A 84 14.49 27.39 22.03
CA MET A 84 14.15 28.45 22.99
C MET A 84 12.65 28.57 23.29
N SER A 85 11.78 28.12 22.37
CA SER A 85 10.33 28.04 22.58
C SER A 85 9.88 27.04 23.65
N ASN A 86 10.74 26.12 24.06
CA ASN A 86 10.44 25.02 24.97
C ASN A 86 11.15 25.18 26.32
N LEU A 87 11.66 26.39 26.60
CA LEU A 87 12.32 26.74 27.86
C LEU A 87 11.37 27.60 28.69
N ASP A 88 11.37 27.35 30.00
CA ASP A 88 10.62 28.14 30.97
C ASP A 88 11.61 28.86 31.90
N PHE A 89 11.79 30.16 31.67
CA PHE A 89 12.75 30.99 32.40
C PHE A 89 12.08 31.61 33.63
N ASP A 90 12.64 31.34 34.80
CA ASP A 90 12.37 32.03 36.04
C ASP A 90 13.50 33.04 36.29
N LEU A 91 13.20 34.32 36.00
CA LEU A 91 14.16 35.40 36.11
C LEU A 91 14.45 35.80 37.56
N ASP A 92 13.54 35.51 38.48
CA ASP A 92 13.69 35.87 39.89
C ASP A 92 14.64 34.88 40.60
N ASP A 93 14.53 33.59 40.28
CA ASP A 93 15.37 32.53 40.86
C ASP A 93 16.62 32.21 40.00
N CYS A 94 16.84 32.92 38.90
CA CYS A 94 17.90 32.65 37.91
C CYS A 94 17.94 31.15 37.51
N ARG A 95 16.77 30.62 37.18
CA ARG A 95 16.51 29.21 36.91
C ARG A 95 15.83 29.06 35.56
N VAL A 96 16.15 27.98 34.84
CA VAL A 96 15.43 27.61 33.63
C VAL A 96 15.08 26.12 33.63
N GLU A 97 13.83 25.82 33.32
CA GLU A 97 13.39 24.45 33.03
C GLU A 97 13.42 24.17 31.54
N VAL A 98 14.04 23.06 31.17
CA VAL A 98 14.23 22.67 29.77
C VAL A 98 13.59 21.32 29.51
N GLU A 99 12.66 21.29 28.56
CA GLU A 99 12.21 20.04 27.95
C GLU A 99 13.16 19.67 26.80
N VAL A 100 13.86 18.54 26.91
CA VAL A 100 14.75 18.04 25.86
C VAL A 100 13.97 17.09 24.96
N LEU A 101 13.74 17.51 23.73
CA LEU A 101 13.09 16.68 22.71
C LEU A 101 14.11 15.70 22.12
N PRO A 102 13.72 14.49 21.68
CA PRO A 102 14.63 13.60 20.98
C PRO A 102 15.17 14.24 19.70
N ASN A 103 16.46 14.03 19.43
CA ASN A 103 17.13 14.46 18.20
C ASN A 103 17.66 13.23 17.50
N ASP A 104 16.74 12.53 16.85
CA ASP A 104 16.93 11.27 16.15
C ASP A 104 16.41 11.40 14.70
N ALA A 105 16.70 10.39 13.88
CA ALA A 105 16.24 10.37 12.50
C ALA A 105 14.70 10.38 12.38
N GLU A 106 13.99 9.98 13.45
CA GLU A 106 12.54 9.95 13.51
C GLU A 106 11.93 11.35 13.49
N ASP A 107 12.58 12.32 14.14
CA ASP A 107 12.12 13.70 14.09
C ASP A 107 12.16 14.27 12.67
N CYS A 108 13.21 13.95 11.91
CA CYS A 108 13.26 14.29 10.49
C CYS A 108 12.13 13.59 9.72
N LEU A 109 11.98 12.27 9.91
CA LEU A 109 10.94 11.50 9.23
C LEU A 109 9.55 12.05 9.50
N LYS A 110 9.23 12.42 10.75
CA LYS A 110 7.93 13.02 11.10
C LYS A 110 7.64 14.25 10.25
N ASN A 111 8.58 15.18 10.19
CA ASN A 111 8.42 16.42 9.42
C ASN A 111 8.27 16.15 7.92
N VAL A 112 9.08 15.23 7.37
CA VAL A 112 9.01 14.87 5.94
C VAL A 112 7.74 14.08 5.63
N PHE A 113 7.28 13.22 6.54
CA PHE A 113 6.11 12.39 6.34
C PHE A 113 4.81 13.18 6.42
N GLU A 114 4.72 14.17 7.32
CA GLU A 114 3.56 15.05 7.46
C GLU A 114 3.47 16.11 6.35
N ALA A 115 4.60 16.47 5.72
CA ALA A 115 4.64 17.46 4.66
C ALA A 115 3.77 17.04 3.45
N LYS A 116 2.92 17.96 3.00
CA LYS A 116 2.11 17.77 1.79
C LYS A 116 2.98 17.94 0.54
N ILE A 117 2.99 16.91 -0.29
CA ILE A 117 3.74 16.82 -1.54
C ILE A 117 2.80 16.52 -2.71
N ASN A 118 3.13 17.04 -3.88
CA ASN A 118 2.41 16.70 -5.11
C ASN A 118 2.96 15.40 -5.69
N ILE A 119 2.29 14.27 -5.46
CA ILE A 119 2.85 12.96 -5.83
C ILE A 119 2.78 12.65 -7.33
N ILE A 120 2.06 13.46 -8.11
CA ILE A 120 1.91 13.26 -9.55
C ILE A 120 2.95 14.03 -10.38
N THR A 121 3.86 14.81 -9.77
CA THR A 121 5.00 15.44 -10.46
C THR A 121 6.21 14.51 -10.57
N GLY A 122 6.64 14.12 -11.78
CA GLY A 122 7.76 13.17 -12.00
C GLY A 122 7.49 12.10 -13.08
N ALA A 123 8.27 11.02 -13.07
CA ALA A 123 8.24 10.00 -14.12
C ALA A 123 6.98 9.12 -14.04
N PHE A 124 6.12 9.22 -15.03
CA PHE A 124 4.90 8.42 -15.14
C PHE A 124 5.17 6.96 -15.51
N GLN A 125 4.29 6.09 -15.01
CA GLN A 125 4.21 4.69 -15.37
C GLN A 125 3.00 4.44 -16.25
N ASN A 126 3.22 3.56 -17.22
CA ASN A 126 2.20 3.03 -18.10
C ASN A 126 1.78 1.66 -17.60
N VAL A 127 0.55 1.55 -17.11
CA VAL A 127 -0.01 0.30 -16.58
C VAL A 127 -1.00 -0.28 -17.58
N ARG A 128 -0.76 -1.51 -18.02
CA ARG A 128 -1.76 -2.24 -18.81
C ARG A 128 -2.79 -2.86 -17.88
N ALA A 129 -4.06 -2.71 -18.21
CA ALA A 129 -5.15 -3.30 -17.44
C ALA A 129 -5.05 -4.84 -17.37
N TYR A 130 -4.37 -5.46 -18.33
CA TYR A 130 -4.33 -6.91 -18.48
C TYR A 130 -2.94 -7.47 -18.68
N GLU A 131 -2.71 -8.62 -18.02
CA GLU A 131 -1.50 -9.40 -18.09
C GLU A 131 -1.22 -9.95 -19.51
N GLY A 132 -2.27 -10.33 -20.25
CA GLY A 132 -2.22 -10.73 -21.65
C GLY A 132 -3.02 -9.79 -22.57
N ASP A 133 -3.04 -10.12 -23.85
CA ASP A 133 -3.85 -9.41 -24.83
C ASP A 133 -5.27 -9.99 -24.85
N ILE A 134 -6.26 -9.14 -25.13
CA ILE A 134 -7.65 -9.57 -25.28
C ILE A 134 -7.83 -10.07 -26.71
N GLU A 135 -8.25 -11.32 -26.83
CA GLU A 135 -8.57 -11.95 -28.10
C GLU A 135 -10.09 -12.07 -28.21
N TYR A 136 -10.62 -11.79 -29.39
CA TYR A 136 -12.05 -11.85 -29.70
C TYR A 136 -12.29 -12.93 -30.74
N SER A 137 -13.44 -13.60 -30.63
CA SER A 137 -13.93 -14.51 -31.66
C SER A 137 -15.41 -14.23 -31.88
N THR A 138 -15.83 -14.16 -33.14
CA THR A 138 -17.21 -13.79 -33.52
C THR A 138 -17.81 -14.86 -34.41
N TYR A 139 -18.99 -15.34 -34.01
CA TYR A 139 -19.82 -16.25 -34.77
C TYR A 139 -20.95 -15.47 -35.43
N ASN A 140 -21.14 -15.64 -36.72
CA ASN A 140 -22.26 -15.03 -37.45
C ASN A 140 -23.39 -16.05 -37.56
N LEU A 141 -24.52 -15.74 -36.95
CA LEU A 141 -25.76 -16.51 -37.05
C LEU A 141 -26.36 -16.29 -38.44
N ASN A 142 -26.70 -17.36 -39.15
CA ASN A 142 -27.38 -17.30 -40.44
C ASN A 142 -28.65 -18.18 -40.42
N ASP A 143 -29.77 -17.59 -40.02
CA ASP A 143 -31.06 -18.29 -39.94
C ASP A 143 -31.04 -19.49 -38.98
N GLU A 144 -30.47 -19.30 -37.79
CA GLU A 144 -30.23 -20.38 -36.81
C GLU A 144 -31.11 -20.25 -35.55
N VAL A 145 -31.36 -21.37 -34.86
CA VAL A 145 -32.16 -21.38 -33.62
C VAL A 145 -31.32 -20.93 -32.43
N LEU A 146 -31.64 -19.76 -31.87
CA LEU A 146 -30.96 -19.19 -30.69
C LEU A 146 -31.41 -19.86 -29.39
N THR A 147 -30.53 -20.70 -28.85
CA THR A 147 -30.68 -21.25 -27.50
C THR A 147 -29.96 -20.35 -26.50
N VAL A 148 -30.61 -20.01 -25.37
CA VAL A 148 -30.04 -19.16 -24.32
C VAL A 148 -30.12 -19.82 -22.94
N ASN A 149 -29.17 -19.51 -22.04
CA ASN A 149 -29.17 -19.98 -20.66
C ASN A 149 -30.15 -19.17 -19.78
N ALA A 150 -30.22 -19.53 -18.49
CA ALA A 150 -31.04 -18.80 -17.51
C ALA A 150 -30.67 -17.32 -17.36
N ASN A 151 -29.44 -16.92 -17.74
CA ASN A 151 -28.96 -15.54 -17.76
C ASN A 151 -29.20 -14.85 -19.12
N GLY A 152 -29.91 -15.50 -20.04
CA GLY A 152 -30.17 -15.02 -21.40
C GLY A 152 -28.94 -15.04 -22.32
N GLU A 153 -27.88 -15.78 -21.99
CA GLU A 153 -26.66 -15.86 -22.81
C GLU A 153 -26.75 -17.02 -23.82
N PRO A 154 -26.28 -16.86 -25.07
CA PRO A 154 -26.34 -17.92 -26.06
C PRO A 154 -25.58 -19.18 -25.59
N ILE A 155 -26.22 -20.36 -25.66
CA ILE A 155 -25.62 -21.67 -25.39
C ILE A 155 -25.53 -22.48 -26.68
N GLY A 156 -24.52 -23.36 -26.78
CA GLY A 156 -24.47 -24.42 -27.78
C GLY A 156 -23.95 -23.99 -29.15
N TYR A 157 -23.70 -22.70 -29.34
CA TYR A 157 -22.96 -22.19 -30.49
C TYR A 157 -21.49 -22.52 -30.36
N VAL A 158 -20.94 -23.11 -31.43
CA VAL A 158 -19.53 -23.48 -31.52
C VAL A 158 -18.72 -22.18 -31.39
N ILE A 159 -17.87 -22.12 -30.37
CA ILE A 159 -16.82 -21.11 -30.25
C ILE A 159 -16.04 -21.16 -31.59
N PRO A 160 -16.00 -20.08 -32.39
CA PRO A 160 -15.69 -20.16 -33.83
C PRO A 160 -14.40 -20.88 -34.20
N ASP A 161 -13.44 -20.99 -33.29
CA ASP A 161 -12.10 -21.47 -33.58
C ASP A 161 -11.66 -22.72 -32.79
N ASP A 162 -12.33 -23.07 -31.67
CA ASP A 162 -11.90 -24.19 -30.82
C ASP A 162 -12.95 -24.56 -29.74
N PRO A 163 -13.73 -25.64 -29.92
CA PRO A 163 -14.70 -26.08 -28.91
C PRO A 163 -14.06 -26.65 -27.64
N THR A 164 -12.74 -26.88 -27.63
CA THR A 164 -12.03 -27.45 -26.47
C THR A 164 -11.45 -26.39 -25.52
N ASP A 165 -11.34 -25.13 -25.95
CA ASP A 165 -10.86 -24.06 -25.08
C ASP A 165 -12.01 -23.46 -24.25
N GLY A 166 -12.16 -23.95 -23.02
CA GLY A 166 -13.15 -23.46 -22.07
C GLY A 166 -12.92 -22.02 -21.57
N ASN A 167 -11.84 -21.33 -21.96
CA ASN A 167 -11.52 -20.00 -21.43
C ASN A 167 -12.28 -18.84 -22.08
N TRP A 168 -13.05 -19.08 -23.14
CA TRP A 168 -13.88 -18.05 -23.73
C TRP A 168 -15.00 -17.59 -22.79
N ARG A 169 -15.32 -16.30 -22.83
CA ARG A 169 -16.51 -15.76 -22.18
C ARG A 169 -17.34 -14.96 -23.15
N PHE A 170 -18.66 -15.11 -23.04
CA PHE A 170 -19.62 -14.32 -23.80
C PHE A 170 -19.39 -12.82 -23.53
N LEU A 171 -19.30 -12.04 -24.60
CA LEU A 171 -19.13 -10.58 -24.54
C LEU A 171 -20.37 -9.86 -25.05
N SER A 172 -20.85 -10.22 -26.22
CA SER A 172 -22.02 -9.56 -26.81
C SER A 172 -22.73 -10.46 -27.80
N ALA A 173 -24.02 -10.24 -27.97
CA ALA A 173 -24.75 -10.74 -29.11
C ALA A 173 -25.79 -9.72 -29.56
N GLN A 174 -25.89 -9.59 -30.89
CA GLN A 174 -26.87 -8.77 -31.57
C GLN A 174 -27.44 -9.61 -32.70
N ALA A 175 -28.72 -9.97 -32.57
CA ALA A 175 -29.40 -10.79 -33.56
C ALA A 175 -30.82 -10.29 -33.81
N THR A 176 -31.29 -10.47 -35.03
CA THR A 176 -32.65 -10.15 -35.47
C THR A 176 -33.36 -11.45 -35.80
N SER A 177 -34.61 -11.59 -35.39
CA SER A 177 -35.38 -12.78 -35.70
C SER A 177 -35.64 -12.87 -37.20
N VAL A 178 -35.60 -14.07 -37.73
CA VAL A 178 -36.18 -14.46 -39.00
C VAL A 178 -37.34 -15.41 -38.72
N ASN A 179 -38.26 -15.53 -39.68
CA ASN A 179 -39.38 -16.48 -39.60
C ASN A 179 -40.26 -16.35 -38.33
N GLY A 180 -40.54 -15.12 -37.90
CA GLY A 180 -41.45 -14.86 -36.77
C GLY A 180 -40.92 -15.29 -35.40
N GLY A 181 -39.60 -15.26 -35.19
CA GLY A 181 -38.97 -15.62 -33.92
C GLY A 181 -38.40 -17.05 -33.84
N ALA A 182 -38.60 -17.85 -34.89
CA ALA A 182 -38.13 -19.24 -34.93
C ALA A 182 -36.61 -19.33 -35.13
N THR A 183 -36.03 -18.42 -35.91
CA THR A 183 -34.60 -18.40 -36.25
C THR A 183 -34.05 -16.99 -36.12
N TRP A 184 -32.73 -16.87 -36.14
CA TRP A 184 -32.03 -15.62 -35.86
C TRP A 184 -30.85 -15.43 -36.82
N THR A 185 -30.65 -14.18 -37.24
CA THR A 185 -29.51 -13.73 -38.02
C THR A 185 -28.80 -12.60 -37.30
N GLY A 186 -27.48 -12.64 -37.18
CA GLY A 186 -26.74 -11.69 -36.36
C GLY A 186 -25.33 -12.15 -36.03
N ALA A 187 -24.77 -11.59 -34.96
CA ALA A 187 -23.42 -11.91 -34.50
C ALA A 187 -23.41 -12.16 -32.99
N ILE A 188 -22.60 -13.14 -32.58
CA ILE A 188 -22.26 -13.44 -31.19
C ILE A 188 -20.74 -13.30 -31.06
N THR A 189 -20.27 -12.56 -30.06
CA THR A 189 -18.85 -12.33 -29.81
C THR A 189 -18.48 -12.85 -28.42
N TRP A 190 -17.34 -13.55 -28.36
CA TRP A 190 -16.69 -13.99 -27.13
C TRP A 190 -15.31 -13.35 -27.02
N ALA A 191 -14.82 -13.28 -25.79
CA ALA A 191 -13.50 -12.78 -25.48
C ALA A 191 -12.76 -13.69 -24.50
N ARG A 192 -11.42 -13.74 -24.63
CA ARG A 192 -10.50 -14.36 -23.67
C ARG A 192 -9.22 -13.55 -23.56
N GLN A 193 -8.40 -13.84 -22.55
CA GLN A 193 -7.02 -13.37 -22.49
C GLN A 193 -6.09 -14.41 -23.11
N ARG A 194 -5.13 -13.93 -23.91
CA ARG A 194 -4.07 -14.72 -24.51
C ARG A 194 -2.71 -14.14 -24.13
N ARG A 195 -1.76 -15.01 -23.80
CA ARG A 195 -0.37 -14.62 -23.55
C ARG A 195 0.60 -15.62 -24.16
N ILE A 196 1.65 -15.10 -24.76
CA ILE A 196 2.77 -15.90 -25.27
C ILE A 196 3.94 -15.72 -24.31
N THR A 197 4.53 -16.83 -23.86
CA THR A 197 5.72 -16.83 -22.99
C THR A 197 6.88 -17.55 -23.65
N THR A 198 8.10 -17.15 -23.29
CA THR A 198 9.32 -17.86 -23.69
C THR A 198 9.47 -19.11 -22.82
N CYS A 199 9.88 -20.22 -23.44
CA CYS A 199 10.15 -21.46 -22.73
C CYS A 199 11.52 -21.42 -22.04
N VAL A 200 11.65 -22.14 -20.92
CA VAL A 200 12.92 -22.27 -20.17
C VAL A 200 13.37 -23.72 -20.22
N GLY A 201 14.56 -23.97 -20.75
CA GLY A 201 15.07 -25.33 -20.93
C GLY A 201 14.19 -26.21 -21.81
N GLY A 202 13.53 -25.62 -22.82
CA GLY A 202 12.58 -26.33 -23.69
C GLY A 202 11.21 -26.62 -23.07
N ASN A 203 10.96 -26.19 -21.83
CA ASN A 203 9.70 -26.42 -21.13
C ASN A 203 8.84 -25.14 -21.08
N PRO A 204 7.51 -25.27 -21.25
CA PRO A 204 6.61 -24.14 -21.21
C PRO A 204 6.56 -23.55 -19.79
N VAL A 205 6.65 -22.23 -19.67
CA VAL A 205 6.59 -21.51 -18.38
C VAL A 205 5.34 -20.66 -18.32
N ALA A 206 4.53 -20.86 -17.30
CA ALA A 206 3.28 -20.12 -17.13
C ALA A 206 3.56 -18.62 -16.86
N PRO A 207 2.75 -17.69 -17.41
CA PRO A 207 3.02 -16.26 -17.31
C PRO A 207 2.84 -15.63 -15.91
N SER A 208 1.94 -16.19 -15.10
CA SER A 208 1.77 -15.93 -13.66
C SER A 208 1.24 -17.19 -12.98
N VAL A 209 1.25 -17.21 -11.64
CA VAL A 209 0.92 -18.42 -10.85
C VAL A 209 -0.55 -18.83 -10.85
N LEU A 210 -1.46 -18.08 -11.48
CA LEU A 210 -2.90 -18.34 -11.36
C LEU A 210 -3.67 -18.31 -12.70
N LEU A 211 -4.47 -19.37 -12.89
CA LEU A 211 -5.57 -19.50 -13.86
C LEU A 211 -5.21 -19.46 -15.35
N TRP A 212 -3.93 -19.53 -15.72
CA TRP A 212 -3.50 -19.71 -17.10
C TRP A 212 -3.54 -21.18 -17.51
N THR A 213 -4.22 -21.48 -18.61
CA THR A 213 -4.25 -22.81 -19.22
C THR A 213 -3.29 -22.85 -20.40
N LEU A 214 -2.41 -23.85 -20.45
CA LEU A 214 -1.53 -24.05 -21.61
C LEU A 214 -2.38 -24.45 -22.81
N ARG A 215 -2.38 -23.62 -23.86
CA ARG A 215 -3.12 -23.87 -25.09
C ARG A 215 -2.24 -24.48 -26.17
N GLN A 216 -1.03 -23.96 -26.33
CA GLN A 216 -0.11 -24.44 -27.36
C GLN A 216 1.31 -24.50 -26.83
N ASN A 217 1.92 -25.68 -26.90
CA ASN A 217 3.33 -25.89 -26.55
C ASN A 217 4.18 -25.89 -27.83
N ASN A 218 4.76 -24.73 -28.17
CA ASN A 218 5.67 -24.57 -29.30
C ASN A 218 7.13 -24.45 -28.81
N CYS A 219 7.47 -25.01 -27.65
CA CYS A 219 8.81 -24.82 -27.09
C CYS A 219 9.91 -25.43 -27.95
N SER A 220 9.63 -26.55 -28.63
CA SER A 220 10.57 -27.23 -29.51
C SER A 220 10.75 -26.54 -30.87
N THR A 221 9.77 -25.75 -31.30
CA THR A 221 9.74 -25.16 -32.66
C THR A 221 10.02 -23.66 -32.65
N LEU A 222 9.37 -22.92 -31.75
CA LEU A 222 9.43 -21.46 -31.69
C LEU A 222 10.07 -20.96 -30.38
N GLY A 223 10.43 -21.87 -29.46
CA GLY A 223 10.91 -21.51 -28.13
C GLY A 223 9.84 -20.81 -27.26
N THR A 224 8.55 -20.95 -27.62
CA THR A 224 7.45 -20.23 -26.96
C THR A 224 6.27 -21.15 -26.62
N ALA A 225 5.45 -20.71 -25.66
CA ALA A 225 4.20 -21.36 -25.28
C ALA A 225 3.06 -20.34 -25.26
N THR A 226 1.88 -20.73 -25.74
CA THR A 226 0.68 -19.89 -25.69
C THR A 226 -0.21 -20.37 -24.56
N TYR A 227 -0.60 -19.43 -23.71
CA TYR A 227 -1.52 -19.63 -22.61
C TYR A 227 -2.79 -18.81 -22.82
N THR A 228 -3.92 -19.34 -22.38
CA THR A 228 -5.21 -18.66 -22.37
C THR A 228 -5.82 -18.66 -20.98
N LYS A 229 -6.63 -17.64 -20.69
CA LYS A 229 -7.49 -17.60 -19.48
C LYS A 229 -8.73 -16.77 -19.75
N HIS A 230 -9.74 -16.94 -18.91
CA HIS A 230 -10.93 -16.09 -18.96
C HIS A 230 -10.59 -14.61 -18.85
N VAL A 231 -11.30 -13.77 -19.62
CA VAL A 231 -11.35 -12.35 -19.32
C VAL A 231 -11.93 -12.12 -17.91
N PRO A 232 -11.48 -11.05 -17.20
CA PRO A 232 -12.02 -10.70 -15.89
C PRO A 232 -13.51 -10.32 -15.94
N ARG A 233 -14.07 -10.00 -14.76
CA ARG A 233 -15.48 -9.67 -14.56
C ARG A 233 -15.99 -8.74 -15.69
N ILE A 234 -17.02 -9.20 -16.38
CA ILE A 234 -17.60 -8.49 -17.51
C ILE A 234 -18.85 -7.78 -17.00
N PHE A 235 -18.97 -6.47 -17.29
CA PHE A 235 -20.04 -5.63 -16.78
C PHE A 235 -21.18 -5.57 -17.79
N ASN A 236 -22.43 -5.67 -17.34
CA ASN A 236 -23.57 -5.43 -18.22
C ASN A 236 -23.57 -3.96 -18.64
N VAL A 237 -23.42 -3.69 -19.94
CA VAL A 237 -23.48 -2.33 -20.49
C VAL A 237 -24.87 -2.07 -21.07
N LEU A 238 -25.45 -3.08 -21.70
CA LEU A 238 -26.82 -3.03 -22.18
C LEU A 238 -27.67 -4.09 -21.46
N PRO A 239 -28.90 -3.74 -21.07
CA PRO A 239 -29.82 -4.72 -20.53
C PRO A 239 -30.08 -5.81 -21.56
N TYR A 240 -30.38 -7.00 -21.06
CA TYR A 240 -30.83 -8.10 -21.90
C TYR A 240 -32.18 -7.74 -22.53
N ILE A 241 -32.22 -7.66 -23.86
CA ILE A 241 -33.43 -7.47 -24.64
C ILE A 241 -33.64 -8.76 -25.43
N LEU A 242 -34.73 -9.46 -25.14
CA LEU A 242 -35.28 -10.50 -26.01
C LEU A 242 -36.75 -10.17 -26.26
N ASN A 243 -37.05 -9.81 -27.50
CA ASN A 243 -38.42 -9.69 -27.99
C ASN A 243 -38.59 -10.53 -29.25
N ALA A 244 -39.78 -10.51 -29.86
CA ALA A 244 -40.08 -11.32 -31.03
C ALA A 244 -39.18 -11.04 -32.24
N THR A 245 -38.53 -9.87 -32.29
CA THR A 245 -37.76 -9.40 -33.45
C THR A 245 -36.27 -9.21 -33.20
N THR A 246 -35.85 -9.09 -31.94
CA THR A 246 -34.51 -8.61 -31.59
C THR A 246 -34.01 -9.29 -30.32
N TYR A 247 -32.78 -9.77 -30.41
CA TYR A 247 -31.96 -10.20 -29.30
C TYR A 247 -30.78 -9.22 -29.20
N GLN A 248 -30.61 -8.61 -28.04
CA GLN A 248 -29.43 -7.80 -27.75
C GLN A 248 -28.98 -8.01 -26.31
N LYS A 249 -27.70 -8.34 -26.15
CA LYS A 249 -27.03 -8.35 -24.86
C LYS A 249 -25.59 -7.91 -25.08
N GLN A 250 -25.12 -6.97 -24.27
CA GLN A 250 -23.75 -6.49 -24.38
C GLN A 250 -23.14 -6.32 -23.00
N HIS A 251 -21.95 -6.87 -22.88
CA HIS A 251 -21.09 -6.66 -21.75
C HIS A 251 -19.84 -5.86 -22.14
N ALA A 252 -19.18 -5.22 -21.17
CA ALA A 252 -17.88 -4.59 -21.33
C ALA A 252 -16.82 -5.31 -20.50
N ILE A 253 -15.66 -5.47 -21.12
CA ILE A 253 -14.42 -5.80 -20.42
C ILE A 253 -13.80 -4.46 -19.99
N PRO A 254 -13.64 -4.18 -18.68
CA PRO A 254 -13.04 -2.93 -18.21
C PRO A 254 -11.71 -2.66 -18.92
N GLY A 255 -11.37 -1.44 -19.30
CA GLY A 255 -10.05 -1.21 -19.92
C GLY A 255 -9.86 -1.75 -21.36
N ALA A 256 -10.75 -2.60 -21.90
CA ALA A 256 -10.61 -3.15 -23.26
C ALA A 256 -11.17 -2.23 -24.35
N ASN A 257 -12.17 -1.39 -24.01
CA ASN A 257 -12.77 -0.41 -24.93
C ASN A 257 -11.97 0.91 -24.99
N PHE A 258 -10.90 1.04 -24.22
CA PHE A 258 -10.03 2.20 -24.29
C PHE A 258 -9.09 2.01 -25.48
N ILE A 259 -9.06 3.00 -26.38
CA ILE A 259 -8.24 3.07 -27.60
C ILE A 259 -6.74 2.83 -27.29
N SER A 260 -6.38 2.91 -26.02
CA SER A 260 -5.16 2.40 -25.41
C SER A 260 -5.52 1.50 -24.23
N THR A 261 -5.13 0.22 -24.24
CA THR A 261 -5.21 -0.71 -23.09
C THR A 261 -4.27 -0.34 -21.93
N THR A 262 -3.65 0.84 -22.03
CA THR A 262 -2.63 1.37 -21.11
C THR A 262 -3.19 2.59 -20.40
N LEU A 263 -3.20 2.52 -19.08
CA LEU A 263 -3.46 3.61 -18.14
C LEU A 263 -2.15 4.36 -17.94
N GLY A 264 -2.07 5.59 -18.45
CA GLY A 264 -0.95 6.50 -18.22
C GLY A 264 -1.05 7.19 -16.85
N GLY A 265 -0.13 8.11 -16.57
CA GLY A 265 -0.26 9.02 -15.41
C GLY A 265 -0.01 8.39 -14.04
N GLY A 266 0.24 7.08 -13.97
CA GLY A 266 0.49 6.38 -12.71
C GLY A 266 1.87 6.65 -12.13
N ARG A 267 2.03 6.48 -10.82
CA ARG A 267 3.32 6.63 -10.12
C ARG A 267 3.56 5.46 -9.19
N LEU A 268 4.79 4.97 -9.11
CA LEU A 268 5.12 3.96 -8.12
C LEU A 268 5.14 4.59 -6.72
N ILE A 269 4.44 3.97 -5.77
CA ILE A 269 4.34 4.45 -4.39
C ILE A 269 5.68 4.36 -3.67
N ILE A 270 6.39 3.25 -3.81
CA ILE A 270 7.59 2.99 -3.01
C ILE A 270 8.74 3.97 -3.28
N PRO A 271 9.02 4.38 -4.53
CA PRO A 271 9.97 5.47 -4.79
C PRO A 271 9.64 6.78 -4.08
N ILE A 272 8.36 7.12 -3.89
CA ILE A 272 7.95 8.34 -3.17
C ILE A 272 8.38 8.24 -1.70
N VAL A 273 8.05 7.13 -1.04
CA VAL A 273 8.45 6.87 0.36
C VAL A 273 9.97 6.83 0.49
N LYS A 274 10.65 6.15 -0.43
CA LYS A 274 12.12 6.05 -0.47
C LYS A 274 12.78 7.43 -0.53
N THR A 275 12.33 8.30 -1.43
CA THR A 275 12.90 9.66 -1.55
C THR A 275 12.73 10.47 -0.26
N ALA A 276 11.57 10.37 0.40
CA ALA A 276 11.34 11.02 1.68
C ALA A 276 12.28 10.50 2.78
N VAL A 277 12.45 9.18 2.87
CA VAL A 277 13.34 8.55 3.84
C VAL A 277 14.80 8.93 3.62
N GLU A 278 15.26 8.90 2.37
CA GLU A 278 16.66 9.22 2.02
C GLU A 278 16.98 10.71 2.22
N ALA A 279 15.99 11.60 2.16
CA ALA A 279 16.16 13.01 2.53
C ALA A 279 16.52 13.21 4.01
N CYS A 280 16.20 12.23 4.86
CA CYS A 280 16.59 12.20 6.27
C CYS A 280 17.93 11.48 6.53
N GLY A 281 18.68 11.13 5.48
CA GLY A 281 19.97 10.44 5.60
C GLY A 281 19.84 8.95 5.97
N LEU A 282 18.63 8.39 5.94
CA LEU A 282 18.37 6.99 6.21
C LEU A 282 18.46 6.15 4.94
N THR A 283 18.93 4.91 5.07
CA THR A 283 18.87 3.94 3.96
C THR A 283 17.54 3.22 3.99
N PHE A 284 16.81 3.23 2.87
CA PHE A 284 15.57 2.47 2.72
C PHE A 284 15.85 0.99 2.44
N ARG A 285 15.21 0.10 3.22
CA ARG A 285 15.24 -1.37 3.02
C ARG A 285 13.84 -1.97 3.13
N SER A 286 13.59 -3.03 2.39
CA SER A 286 12.38 -3.83 2.48
C SER A 286 12.56 -5.19 1.82
N ASP A 287 12.38 -6.27 2.57
CA ASP A 287 12.28 -7.62 2.02
C ASP A 287 10.94 -7.82 1.28
N PHE A 288 9.85 -7.24 1.82
CA PHE A 288 8.52 -7.33 1.22
C PHE A 288 8.48 -6.71 -0.19
N PHE A 289 8.97 -5.48 -0.33
CA PHE A 289 9.05 -4.78 -1.62
C PHE A 289 10.32 -5.13 -2.42
N ASN A 290 11.22 -5.95 -1.87
CA ASN A 290 12.48 -6.35 -2.49
C ASN A 290 13.37 -5.16 -2.89
N ILE A 291 13.58 -4.24 -1.94
CA ILE A 291 14.43 -3.06 -2.08
C ILE A 291 15.54 -3.15 -1.06
N ASN A 292 16.79 -3.29 -1.52
CA ASN A 292 17.94 -3.54 -0.65
C ASN A 292 17.64 -4.62 0.42
N PRO A 293 17.13 -5.81 0.02
CA PRO A 293 16.66 -6.81 0.96
C PRO A 293 17.79 -7.29 1.85
N VAL A 294 17.47 -7.54 3.12
CA VAL A 294 18.38 -8.14 4.10
C VAL A 294 18.29 -9.67 4.04
N GLY A 295 17.12 -10.20 3.64
CA GLY A 295 16.87 -11.64 3.56
C GLY A 295 16.59 -12.27 4.93
N ASP A 296 16.15 -11.47 5.91
CA ASP A 296 15.80 -11.92 7.26
C ASP A 296 14.28 -12.05 7.47
N ALA A 297 13.48 -11.72 6.45
CA ALA A 297 12.05 -11.98 6.47
C ALA A 297 11.69 -13.46 6.67
N PRO A 298 10.61 -13.75 7.42
CA PRO A 298 10.18 -15.12 7.67
C PRO A 298 9.62 -15.78 6.42
N SER A 299 9.92 -17.08 6.27
CA SER A 299 9.36 -17.90 5.19
C SER A 299 7.90 -18.22 5.48
N ASN A 300 6.98 -17.45 4.90
CA ASN A 300 5.54 -17.66 4.99
C ASN A 300 4.83 -17.27 3.68
N THR A 301 3.52 -17.50 3.59
CA THR A 301 2.72 -17.18 2.39
C THR A 301 2.81 -15.70 2.00
N VAL A 302 2.93 -14.80 2.97
CA VAL A 302 3.04 -13.36 2.73
C VAL A 302 4.30 -13.05 1.93
N TYR A 303 5.47 -13.50 2.38
CA TYR A 303 6.74 -13.21 1.71
C TYR A 303 6.98 -14.09 0.47
N ASN A 304 6.57 -15.35 0.50
CA ASN A 304 6.87 -16.31 -0.57
C ASN A 304 5.91 -16.22 -1.76
N THR A 305 4.64 -15.89 -1.51
CA THR A 305 3.58 -15.95 -2.54
C THR A 305 2.96 -14.60 -2.83
N ASN A 306 2.67 -13.82 -1.79
CA ASN A 306 1.93 -12.56 -1.93
C ASN A 306 2.84 -11.40 -2.31
N ALA A 307 3.97 -11.21 -1.61
CA ALA A 307 4.88 -10.09 -1.80
C ALA A 307 5.27 -9.88 -3.27
N PRO A 308 5.63 -10.92 -4.07
CA PRO A 308 5.91 -10.75 -5.50
C PRO A 308 4.79 -10.07 -6.32
N GLN A 309 3.53 -10.21 -5.90
CA GLN A 309 2.36 -9.61 -6.57
C GLN A 309 2.12 -8.14 -6.17
N TYR A 310 2.72 -7.71 -5.07
CA TYR A 310 2.52 -6.37 -4.49
C TYR A 310 3.77 -5.48 -4.55
N ARG A 311 4.89 -5.96 -5.12
CA ARG A 311 6.14 -5.19 -5.23
C ARG A 311 5.99 -3.88 -6.01
N SER A 312 5.05 -3.81 -6.96
CA SER A 312 4.80 -2.62 -7.75
C SER A 312 3.40 -2.07 -7.45
N LEU A 313 3.28 -1.22 -6.43
CA LEU A 313 2.05 -0.47 -6.17
C LEU A 313 2.08 0.83 -6.96
N VAL A 314 1.07 1.03 -7.80
CA VAL A 314 0.91 2.23 -8.61
C VAL A 314 -0.24 3.06 -8.08
N VAL A 315 0.01 4.34 -7.86
CA VAL A 315 -1.00 5.35 -7.51
C VAL A 315 -1.36 6.18 -8.72
N PHE A 316 -2.66 6.41 -8.90
CA PHE A 316 -3.23 7.34 -9.88
C PHE A 316 -4.11 8.35 -9.16
N GLN A 317 -4.15 9.58 -9.67
CA GLN A 317 -5.16 10.54 -9.25
C GLN A 317 -6.50 10.20 -9.95
N LYS A 318 -7.62 10.24 -9.21
CA LYS A 318 -8.91 9.75 -9.72
C LYS A 318 -9.37 10.43 -10.99
N SER A 319 -9.28 11.77 -11.07
CA SER A 319 -9.69 12.51 -12.26
C SER A 319 -8.95 12.07 -13.53
N TYR A 320 -7.68 11.65 -13.41
CA TYR A 320 -6.92 11.14 -14.55
C TYR A 320 -7.48 9.82 -15.08
N ILE A 321 -7.86 8.90 -14.19
CA ILE A 321 -8.50 7.62 -14.57
C ILE A 321 -9.91 7.84 -15.10
N ARG A 322 -10.62 8.83 -14.57
CA ARG A 322 -11.96 9.22 -15.05
C ARG A 322 -11.90 9.78 -16.48
N PHE A 323 -10.84 10.51 -16.83
CA PHE A 323 -10.66 11.14 -18.14
C PHE A 323 -9.36 10.73 -18.84
N PRO A 324 -9.15 9.44 -19.17
CA PRO A 324 -7.85 8.94 -19.64
C PRO A 324 -7.46 9.41 -21.06
N ILE A 325 -8.36 10.13 -21.74
CA ILE A 325 -8.13 10.74 -23.06
C ILE A 325 -7.86 12.25 -22.98
N SER A 326 -7.91 12.86 -21.78
CA SER A 326 -7.52 14.26 -21.65
C SER A 326 -6.03 14.37 -21.93
N GLN A 327 -5.65 15.20 -22.90
CA GLN A 327 -4.23 15.42 -23.23
C GLN A 327 -3.44 16.08 -22.10
N LEU A 328 -4.15 16.61 -21.10
CA LEU A 328 -3.57 17.21 -19.92
C LEU A 328 -3.55 16.19 -18.78
N PRO A 329 -2.36 15.89 -18.21
CA PRO A 329 -2.27 15.11 -16.98
C PRO A 329 -2.89 15.88 -15.82
N ALA A 330 -3.29 15.14 -14.77
CA ALA A 330 -3.67 15.78 -13.53
C ALA A 330 -2.49 16.62 -13.01
N GLU A 331 -2.76 17.85 -12.61
CA GLU A 331 -1.72 18.80 -12.14
C GLU A 331 -1.62 18.84 -10.61
N ASN A 332 -2.69 18.44 -9.93
CA ASN A 332 -2.80 18.48 -8.48
C ASN A 332 -3.10 17.08 -7.90
N GLY A 333 -2.13 16.52 -7.17
CA GLY A 333 -2.25 15.28 -6.42
C GLY A 333 -1.56 15.42 -5.06
N MET A 334 -2.01 16.40 -4.27
CA MET A 334 -1.43 16.68 -2.95
C MET A 334 -1.80 15.60 -1.93
N THR A 335 -0.80 14.96 -1.34
CA THR A 335 -0.93 14.02 -0.21
C THR A 335 0.36 14.06 0.62
N SER A 336 0.43 13.35 1.72
CA SER A 336 1.64 13.24 2.53
C SER A 336 2.19 11.81 2.49
N VAL A 337 3.48 11.62 2.80
CA VAL A 337 4.03 10.25 2.91
C VAL A 337 3.41 9.53 4.10
N GLN A 338 3.01 10.25 5.15
CA GLN A 338 2.24 9.70 6.26
C GLN A 338 0.94 9.07 5.77
N GLU A 339 0.14 9.78 4.97
CA GLU A 339 -1.11 9.24 4.40
C GLU A 339 -0.86 7.99 3.54
N ILE A 340 0.26 7.94 2.81
CA ILE A 340 0.66 6.75 2.06
C ILE A 340 0.96 5.58 3.02
N LEU A 341 1.75 5.81 4.08
CA LEU A 341 2.09 4.79 5.07
C LEU A 341 0.86 4.29 5.82
N ASP A 342 -0.08 5.17 6.16
CA ASP A 342 -1.34 4.83 6.81
C ASP A 342 -2.20 3.95 5.91
N ASN A 343 -2.30 4.28 4.61
CA ASN A 343 -3.01 3.45 3.65
C ASN A 343 -2.34 2.08 3.43
N LEU A 344 -1.00 2.03 3.40
CA LEU A 344 -0.25 0.77 3.35
C LEU A 344 -0.50 -0.11 4.60
N ARG A 345 -0.55 0.51 5.77
CA ARG A 345 -0.90 -0.17 7.04
C ARG A 345 -2.33 -0.67 7.03
N ALA A 346 -3.27 0.17 6.60
CA ALA A 346 -4.70 -0.15 6.57
C ALA A 346 -5.02 -1.26 5.58
N MET A 347 -4.46 -1.23 4.38
CA MET A 347 -4.79 -2.19 3.33
C MET A 347 -3.99 -3.48 3.39
N MET A 348 -2.71 -3.37 3.74
CA MET A 348 -1.74 -4.45 3.52
C MET A 348 -0.99 -4.81 4.79
N ARG A 349 -1.34 -4.23 5.95
CA ARG A 349 -0.63 -4.43 7.23
C ARG A 349 0.88 -4.20 7.12
N ILE A 350 1.27 -3.28 6.25
CA ILE A 350 2.65 -2.85 6.10
C ILE A 350 2.92 -1.77 7.12
N ILE A 351 4.00 -1.94 7.87
CA ILE A 351 4.44 -1.06 8.94
C ILE A 351 5.91 -0.71 8.73
N TRP A 352 6.35 0.37 9.35
CA TRP A 352 7.73 0.81 9.27
C TRP A 352 8.39 0.88 10.64
N PHE A 353 9.72 0.79 10.65
CA PHE A 353 10.56 0.88 11.84
C PHE A 353 11.99 1.25 11.43
N ILE A 354 12.81 1.68 12.39
CA ILE A 354 14.25 1.87 12.19
C ILE A 354 14.97 0.67 12.82
N ASP A 355 15.77 -0.05 12.03
CA ASP A 355 16.52 -1.20 12.54
C ASP A 355 17.72 -0.76 13.41
N ASN A 356 18.32 -1.72 14.12
CA ASN A 356 19.48 -1.47 14.99
C ASN A 356 20.72 -0.91 14.25
N SER A 357 20.74 -0.98 12.92
CA SER A 357 21.79 -0.42 12.07
C SER A 357 21.44 0.98 11.54
N GLY A 358 20.33 1.57 11.99
CA GLY A 358 19.87 2.89 11.57
C GLY A 358 19.27 2.92 10.17
N ASN A 359 18.78 1.79 9.63
CA ASN A 359 18.09 1.77 8.34
C ASN A 359 16.57 1.85 8.55
N PHE A 360 15.89 2.59 7.68
CA PHE A 360 14.44 2.55 7.61
C PHE A 360 13.99 1.26 6.94
N ARG A 361 13.11 0.51 7.61
CA ARG A 361 12.52 -0.71 7.08
C ARG A 361 11.02 -0.56 6.92
N LEU A 362 10.50 -1.08 5.81
CA LEU A 362 9.07 -1.13 5.51
C LEU A 362 8.69 -2.59 5.25
N GLU A 363 7.93 -3.20 6.16
CA GLU A 363 7.69 -4.65 6.18
C GLU A 363 6.24 -4.98 6.54
N HIS A 364 5.80 -6.19 6.19
CA HIS A 364 4.49 -6.68 6.64
C HIS A 364 4.52 -7.04 8.13
N GLU A 365 3.39 -6.91 8.84
CA GLU A 365 3.28 -7.27 10.28
C GLU A 365 3.78 -8.69 10.58
N SER A 366 3.61 -9.60 9.62
CA SER A 366 4.10 -10.99 9.75
C SER A 366 5.61 -11.11 9.81
N PHE A 367 6.38 -10.07 9.48
CA PHE A 367 7.84 -10.05 9.67
C PHE A 367 8.20 -10.43 11.11
N TYR A 368 7.37 -10.01 12.07
CA TYR A 368 7.54 -10.25 13.50
C TYR A 368 6.91 -11.55 13.99
N SER A 369 6.26 -12.33 13.11
CA SER A 369 5.59 -13.58 13.51
C SER A 369 6.55 -14.68 13.96
N THR A 370 7.84 -14.57 13.65
CA THR A 370 8.89 -15.50 14.09
C THR A 370 9.62 -15.04 15.35
N THR A 371 9.38 -13.82 15.83
CA THR A 371 9.92 -13.37 17.10
C THR A 371 9.10 -14.05 18.18
N ASN A 372 9.62 -15.14 18.76
CA ASN A 372 9.04 -15.75 19.96
C ASN A 372 8.69 -14.61 20.92
N GLY A 373 7.41 -14.49 21.27
CA GLY A 373 6.95 -13.48 22.21
C GLY A 373 7.84 -13.49 23.44
N PHE A 374 8.17 -12.31 23.94
CA PHE A 374 9.06 -12.15 25.08
C PHE A 374 8.53 -13.00 26.25
N ASN A 375 9.25 -14.06 26.62
CA ASN A 375 8.83 -14.90 27.73
C ASN A 375 9.20 -14.20 29.03
N ILE A 376 8.31 -13.33 29.50
CA ILE A 376 8.40 -12.57 30.75
C ILE A 376 8.62 -13.45 32.00
N VAL A 377 8.40 -14.77 31.90
CA VAL A 377 8.63 -15.73 32.99
C VAL A 377 10.08 -16.17 33.06
N THR A 378 10.83 -16.10 31.95
CA THR A 378 12.21 -16.62 31.86
C THR A 378 13.27 -15.53 31.69
N THR A 379 12.90 -14.29 31.42
CA THR A 379 13.86 -13.19 31.26
C THR A 379 14.26 -12.62 32.62
N ALA A 380 15.55 -12.72 32.96
CA ALA A 380 16.10 -12.30 34.25
C ALA A 380 15.74 -10.84 34.64
N ASP A 381 15.70 -9.92 33.66
CA ASP A 381 15.38 -8.50 33.88
C ASP A 381 13.94 -8.23 34.38
N PHE A 382 13.00 -9.16 34.14
CA PHE A 382 11.61 -9.04 34.63
C PHE A 382 11.42 -9.69 36.00
N ILE A 383 12.28 -10.65 36.37
CA ILE A 383 12.21 -11.35 37.65
C ILE A 383 12.59 -10.40 38.80
N GLU A 384 13.49 -9.44 38.55
CA GLU A 384 14.06 -8.52 39.54
C GLU A 384 13.28 -7.20 39.74
N ARG A 385 12.26 -6.90 38.93
CA ARG A 385 11.46 -5.66 39.11
C ARG A 385 10.38 -5.83 40.19
N PRO A 386 10.32 -4.98 41.23
CA PRO A 386 9.38 -5.11 42.35
C PRO A 386 7.92 -4.79 42.00
N ASN A 387 7.65 -4.08 40.89
CA ASN A 387 6.30 -3.80 40.40
C ASN A 387 5.91 -4.73 39.25
N ARG A 388 5.32 -5.89 39.59
CA ARG A 388 4.76 -6.87 38.64
C ARG A 388 3.32 -6.53 38.23
N ALA A 389 3.04 -5.27 37.96
CA ALA A 389 1.75 -4.84 37.45
C ALA A 389 1.78 -4.90 35.92
N TYR A 390 0.97 -5.77 35.33
CA TYR A 390 0.61 -5.69 33.92
C TYR A 390 -0.89 -5.48 33.84
N SER A 391 -1.33 -4.49 33.07
CA SER A 391 -2.74 -4.35 32.72
C SER A 391 -2.95 -5.09 31.39
N ARG A 392 -4.00 -5.90 31.33
CA ARG A 392 -4.57 -6.26 30.03
C ARG A 392 -5.43 -5.08 29.60
N ILE A 393 -5.10 -4.47 28.48
CA ILE A 393 -5.97 -3.51 27.85
C ILE A 393 -7.05 -4.34 27.15
N SER A 394 -8.12 -4.71 27.88
CA SER A 394 -9.19 -5.56 27.33
C SER A 394 -9.92 -4.92 26.15
N ASP A 395 -9.81 -3.60 26.03
CA ASP A 395 -10.41 -2.80 24.97
C ASP A 395 -9.60 -2.83 23.67
N ASP A 396 -8.35 -3.35 23.70
CA ASP A 396 -7.46 -3.44 22.53
C ASP A 396 -7.67 -4.70 21.68
N TYR A 397 -8.54 -5.63 22.10
CA TYR A 397 -8.80 -6.86 21.35
C TYR A 397 -10.15 -6.78 20.65
N PRO A 398 -10.21 -6.26 19.41
CA PRO A 398 -11.44 -6.19 18.67
C PRO A 398 -12.01 -7.59 18.46
N ARG A 399 -13.32 -7.74 18.66
CA ARG A 399 -14.01 -8.97 18.24
C ARG A 399 -14.07 -9.06 16.72
N PHE A 400 -14.16 -7.92 16.05
CA PHE A 400 -14.17 -7.81 14.59
C PHE A 400 -13.23 -6.71 14.13
N GLN A 401 -12.41 -7.00 13.12
CA GLN A 401 -11.73 -5.99 12.33
C GLN A 401 -12.45 -5.85 11.00
N ARG A 402 -12.99 -4.65 10.75
CA ARG A 402 -13.70 -4.33 9.52
C ARG A 402 -12.85 -3.42 8.65
N PHE A 403 -12.46 -3.93 7.49
CA PHE A 403 -11.74 -3.18 6.49
C PHE A 403 -12.72 -2.47 5.56
N SER A 404 -12.47 -1.20 5.27
CA SER A 404 -13.20 -0.47 4.25
C SER A 404 -12.26 0.36 3.39
N PHE A 405 -12.62 0.50 2.12
CA PHE A 405 -11.95 1.35 1.15
C PHE A 405 -12.84 2.56 0.85
N ALA A 406 -12.26 3.63 0.32
CA ALA A 406 -12.99 4.84 -0.05
C ALA A 406 -14.22 4.53 -0.93
N GLU A 407 -14.08 3.60 -1.89
CA GLU A 407 -15.14 3.22 -2.82
C GLU A 407 -15.14 1.72 -3.11
N HIS A 408 -16.25 1.04 -2.78
CA HIS A 408 -16.43 -0.40 -3.02
C HIS A 408 -17.51 -0.73 -4.05
N PHE A 409 -18.33 0.26 -4.48
CA PHE A 409 -19.37 0.14 -5.51
C PHE A 409 -20.34 -1.05 -5.33
N ASN A 410 -20.66 -1.39 -4.07
CA ASN A 410 -21.48 -2.56 -3.71
C ASN A 410 -20.99 -3.90 -4.32
N GLN A 411 -19.70 -4.02 -4.60
CA GLN A 411 -19.11 -5.27 -5.05
C GLN A 411 -18.61 -6.08 -3.87
N GLU A 412 -19.07 -7.32 -3.74
CA GLU A 412 -18.73 -8.22 -2.63
C GLU A 412 -17.22 -8.29 -2.36
N ASP A 413 -16.40 -8.40 -3.41
CA ASP A 413 -14.92 -8.46 -3.32
C ASP A 413 -14.29 -7.22 -2.66
N TYR A 414 -14.99 -6.08 -2.65
CA TYR A 414 -14.48 -4.79 -2.16
C TYR A 414 -15.22 -4.25 -0.93
N ILE A 415 -16.38 -4.82 -0.58
CA ILE A 415 -17.05 -4.54 0.69
C ILE A 415 -16.21 -5.06 1.87
N GLY A 416 -15.38 -6.08 1.60
CA GLY A 416 -14.54 -6.73 2.60
C GLY A 416 -15.32 -7.75 3.44
N GLN A 417 -14.57 -8.59 4.14
CA GLN A 417 -15.11 -9.51 5.15
C GLN A 417 -14.47 -9.18 6.49
N ASP A 418 -15.27 -9.15 7.55
CA ASP A 418 -14.76 -8.92 8.89
C ASP A 418 -13.81 -10.06 9.30
N ILE A 419 -12.65 -9.71 9.84
CA ILE A 419 -11.83 -10.69 10.57
C ILE A 419 -12.44 -10.84 11.95
N SER A 420 -12.98 -12.02 12.24
CA SER A 420 -13.61 -12.32 13.53
C SER A 420 -12.67 -13.05 14.48
N TYR A 421 -12.57 -12.59 15.72
CA TYR A 421 -11.84 -13.24 16.79
C TYR A 421 -12.84 -13.92 17.74
N SER A 422 -12.71 -15.23 17.94
CA SER A 422 -13.68 -16.06 18.68
C SER A 422 -13.40 -16.17 20.18
N THR A 423 -12.46 -15.40 20.73
CA THR A 423 -12.08 -15.52 22.13
C THR A 423 -13.08 -14.81 23.05
N ALA A 424 -13.34 -15.39 24.23
CA ALA A 424 -14.24 -14.81 25.24
C ALA A 424 -13.80 -13.41 25.72
N CYS A 425 -12.55 -13.04 25.42
CA CYS A 425 -11.94 -11.77 25.81
C CYS A 425 -12.01 -10.69 24.72
N ALA A 426 -12.40 -11.01 23.48
CA ALA A 426 -12.47 -10.03 22.40
C ALA A 426 -13.82 -9.30 22.38
N ARG A 427 -13.79 -7.96 22.30
CA ARG A 427 -14.98 -7.09 22.32
C ARG A 427 -14.87 -5.99 21.28
N GLY A 428 -16.02 -5.41 20.88
CA GLY A 428 -16.03 -4.25 19.97
C GLY A 428 -15.69 -4.58 18.51
N ILE A 429 -15.64 -3.51 17.70
CA ILE A 429 -15.32 -3.53 16.28
C ILE A 429 -14.22 -2.49 16.06
N GLU A 430 -13.07 -2.92 15.57
CA GLU A 430 -12.04 -2.02 15.04
C GLU A 430 -12.36 -1.77 13.56
N LYS A 431 -12.48 -0.49 13.19
CA LYS A 431 -12.68 -0.09 11.80
C LYS A 431 -11.34 0.36 11.24
N ILE A 432 -10.93 -0.27 10.15
CA ILE A 432 -9.69 0.05 9.44
C ILE A 432 -10.11 0.62 8.09
N ASN A 433 -9.88 1.91 7.88
CA ASN A 433 -10.29 2.60 6.68
C ASN A 433 -9.05 2.98 5.87
N ALA A 434 -9.05 2.63 4.59
CA ALA A 434 -8.09 3.12 3.63
C ALA A 434 -8.77 4.18 2.75
N ASP A 435 -8.22 5.40 2.73
CA ASP A 435 -8.75 6.52 1.95
C ASP A 435 -8.28 6.49 0.49
N VAL A 436 -8.33 5.29 -0.10
CA VAL A 436 -7.93 5.02 -1.47
C VAL A 436 -8.90 4.05 -2.11
N THR A 437 -9.09 4.22 -3.41
CA THR A 437 -9.93 3.32 -4.21
C THR A 437 -9.07 2.25 -4.84
N THR A 438 -9.48 1.00 -4.71
CA THR A 438 -8.80 -0.15 -5.34
C THR A 438 -9.66 -0.77 -6.44
N ASN A 439 -10.95 -0.46 -6.46
CA ASN A 439 -11.90 -0.99 -7.44
C ASN A 439 -11.91 -0.15 -8.72
N LEU A 440 -10.95 -0.41 -9.60
CA LEU A 440 -10.80 0.31 -10.86
C LEU A 440 -11.91 0.00 -11.89
N GLY A 441 -12.48 -1.21 -11.86
CA GLY A 441 -13.34 -1.72 -12.92
C GLY A 441 -14.58 -0.85 -13.19
N PRO A 442 -15.40 -0.55 -12.17
CA PRO A 442 -16.58 0.30 -12.29
C PRO A 442 -16.26 1.70 -12.84
N ILE A 443 -15.15 2.31 -12.38
CA ILE A 443 -14.74 3.67 -12.80
C ILE A 443 -14.41 3.70 -14.30
N LEU A 444 -13.80 2.62 -14.81
CA LEU A 444 -13.48 2.47 -16.23
C LEU A 444 -14.73 2.23 -17.10
N VAL A 445 -15.86 1.81 -16.52
CA VAL A 445 -17.11 1.56 -17.26
C VAL A 445 -18.00 2.80 -17.22
N ASP A 446 -18.16 3.40 -16.04
CA ASP A 446 -18.95 4.61 -15.84
C ASP A 446 -18.12 5.62 -15.06
N ARG A 447 -17.81 6.73 -15.74
CA ARG A 447 -16.97 7.81 -15.22
C ARG A 447 -17.68 8.63 -14.15
N ASN A 448 -19.00 8.56 -14.02
CA ASN A 448 -19.76 9.41 -13.11
C ASN A 448 -20.03 8.77 -11.75
N ILE A 449 -19.56 7.54 -11.52
CA ILE A 449 -19.80 6.81 -10.27
C ILE A 449 -18.88 7.26 -9.13
N THR A 450 -17.82 7.99 -9.46
CA THR A 450 -16.76 8.41 -8.53
C THR A 450 -16.47 9.89 -8.71
N GLY A 451 -16.02 10.54 -7.64
CA GLY A 451 -15.54 11.92 -7.67
C GLY A 451 -14.14 12.06 -8.27
N ASP A 452 -13.72 13.30 -8.48
CA ASP A 452 -12.36 13.61 -8.98
C ASP A 452 -11.29 13.57 -7.88
N GLU A 453 -11.72 13.58 -6.61
CA GLU A 453 -10.86 13.67 -5.43
C GLU A 453 -10.36 12.31 -4.93
N GLY A 454 -9.11 12.32 -4.46
CA GLY A 454 -8.44 11.14 -3.91
C GLY A 454 -7.70 10.33 -4.97
N PHE A 455 -7.35 9.10 -4.58
CA PHE A 455 -6.40 8.28 -5.33
C PHE A 455 -6.93 6.88 -5.60
N ILE A 456 -6.45 6.30 -6.70
CA ILE A 456 -6.64 4.89 -7.05
C ILE A 456 -5.31 4.17 -6.90
N TRP A 457 -5.32 3.08 -6.14
CA TRP A 457 -4.14 2.25 -5.89
C TRP A 457 -4.29 0.91 -6.58
N VAL A 458 -3.28 0.53 -7.33
CA VAL A 458 -3.29 -0.68 -8.16
C VAL A 458 -2.02 -1.47 -7.93
N ALA A 459 -2.16 -2.68 -7.41
CA ALA A 459 -1.08 -3.65 -7.40
C ALA A 459 -0.78 -4.11 -8.82
N CYS A 460 0.49 -4.06 -9.21
CA CYS A 460 0.96 -4.42 -10.52
C CYS A 460 2.09 -5.45 -10.43
N ILE A 461 2.23 -6.22 -11.50
CA ILE A 461 3.42 -7.05 -11.74
C ILE A 461 4.21 -6.43 -12.89
N GLN A 462 5.53 -6.39 -12.74
CA GLN A 462 6.44 -5.95 -13.79
C GLN A 462 6.69 -7.10 -14.78
N ILE A 463 6.40 -6.86 -16.05
CA ILE A 463 6.63 -7.81 -17.15
C ILE A 463 7.39 -7.08 -18.26
N GLY A 464 8.70 -7.34 -18.34
CA GLY A 464 9.59 -6.58 -19.23
C GLY A 464 9.62 -5.11 -18.82
N SER A 465 9.32 -4.22 -19.77
CA SER A 465 9.26 -2.76 -19.56
C SER A 465 7.88 -2.25 -19.14
N PHE A 466 6.87 -3.11 -18.96
CA PHE A 466 5.50 -2.70 -18.66
C PHE A 466 5.05 -3.19 -17.28
N LEU A 467 4.23 -2.37 -16.62
CA LEU A 467 3.46 -2.78 -15.45
C LEU A 467 2.09 -3.32 -15.91
N ARG A 468 1.63 -4.39 -15.27
CA ARG A 468 0.33 -5.00 -15.59
C ARG A 468 -0.46 -5.31 -14.33
N ILE A 469 -1.77 -5.12 -14.37
CA ILE A 469 -2.66 -5.48 -13.27
C ILE A 469 -2.83 -7.01 -13.27
N PRO A 470 -2.49 -7.72 -12.18
CA PRO A 470 -2.74 -9.15 -12.08
C PRO A 470 -4.24 -9.38 -12.01
N THR A 471 -4.77 -10.19 -12.93
CA THR A 471 -6.18 -10.55 -12.92
C THR A 471 -6.39 -11.75 -12.01
N ARG A 472 -6.70 -11.48 -10.73
CA ARG A 472 -7.23 -12.48 -9.81
C ARG A 472 -8.75 -12.34 -9.76
N ARG A 473 -9.47 -13.46 -9.69
CA ARG A 473 -10.79 -13.44 -9.03
C ARG A 473 -10.51 -13.14 -7.55
N GLY A 474 -11.24 -12.19 -6.96
CA GLY A 474 -11.46 -12.16 -5.52
C GLY A 474 -12.01 -13.49 -5.06
#